data_AF-U2EN60-F1
#
_entry.id   AF-U2EN60-F1
#
_cell.length_a   1.000
_cell.length_b   1.000
_cell.length_c   1.000
_cell.angle_alpha   90.00
_cell.angle_beta   90.00
_cell.angle_gamma   90.00
#
_symmetry.space_group_name_H-M   'P 1'
#
loop_
_entity.id
_entity.type
_entity.pdbx_description
1 polymer ?
#
loop_
_entity_poly.entity_id
_entity_poly.type
_entity_poly.pdbx_seq_one_letter_code
_entity_poly.pdbx_strand_id
1 'polypeptide(L)'
;MSSGLEDALVELREAQNVLARRSTPAFDARLQAVREWQSTCTAELHKGLAQRYNGEQLLHFLTRSFYLEADWSELTADPAKIASRIGRIIEDDRPLVIAVRLQHTADTLDAELADALDARAPQAPITPTRYVRAFRDVGQFDIREQQISWVRELVDLLGGFADNRAAYWAFKLAGSPAKALGMGHTYALLAEGFSAMRSTRDLESATREAVALQHRELDRLTGRSASGA
;
A
#
# COMPACT_ATOMS: atom_id res chain seq x y z
N MET A 1 21.74 13.86 0.82
CA MET A 1 20.42 14.51 0.77
C MET A 1 19.48 13.53 0.11
N SER A 2 18.40 13.13 0.77
CA SER A 2 17.50 12.10 0.25
C SER A 2 16.71 12.63 -0.95
N SER A 3 17.25 12.47 -2.15
CA SER A 3 16.48 12.73 -3.38
C SER A 3 15.31 11.73 -3.50
N GLY A 4 15.50 10.49 -3.04
CA GLY A 4 14.51 9.42 -3.22
C GLY A 4 13.16 9.66 -2.55
N LEU A 5 13.13 10.27 -1.35
CA LEU A 5 11.88 10.58 -0.66
C LEU A 5 11.19 11.81 -1.25
N GLU A 6 11.95 12.84 -1.61
CA GLU A 6 11.39 14.02 -2.28
C GLU A 6 10.73 13.61 -3.60
N ASP A 7 11.43 12.83 -4.43
CA ASP A 7 10.92 12.34 -5.72
C ASP A 7 9.63 11.54 -5.54
N ALA A 8 9.60 10.58 -4.60
CA ALA A 8 8.42 9.77 -4.33
C ALA A 8 7.21 10.61 -3.86
N LEU A 9 7.44 11.62 -3.03
CA LEU A 9 6.38 12.53 -2.56
C LEU A 9 5.86 13.44 -3.67
N VAL A 10 6.74 13.87 -4.60
CA VAL A 10 6.34 14.61 -5.79
C VAL A 10 5.45 13.73 -6.69
N GLU A 11 5.86 12.50 -6.98
CA GLU A 11 5.08 11.54 -7.79
C GLU A 11 3.69 11.26 -7.18
N LEU A 12 3.62 11.03 -5.85
CA LEU A 12 2.34 10.83 -5.16
C LEU A 12 1.45 12.08 -5.27
N ARG A 13 2.01 13.28 -5.06
CA ARG A 13 1.26 14.53 -5.19
C ARG A 13 0.72 14.73 -6.60
N GLU A 14 1.50 14.38 -7.62
CA GLU A 14 1.07 14.47 -9.01
C GLU A 14 -0.09 13.51 -9.32
N ALA A 15 -0.01 12.26 -8.85
CA ALA A 15 -1.12 11.31 -8.97
C ALA A 15 -2.40 11.84 -8.28
N GLN A 16 -2.28 12.36 -7.05
CA GLN A 16 -3.39 12.97 -6.32
C GLN A 16 -4.02 14.15 -7.09
N ASN A 17 -3.19 15.00 -7.70
CA ASN A 17 -3.67 16.12 -8.53
C ASN A 17 -4.39 15.63 -9.79
N VAL A 18 -3.92 14.54 -10.42
CA VAL A 18 -4.60 13.93 -11.57
C VAL A 18 -5.96 13.39 -11.15
N LEU A 19 -6.05 12.67 -10.03
CA LEU A 19 -7.33 12.18 -9.50
C LEU A 19 -8.29 13.33 -9.17
N ALA A 20 -7.80 14.38 -8.52
CA ALA A 20 -8.61 15.55 -8.18
C ALA A 20 -9.21 16.25 -9.41
N ARG A 21 -8.46 16.34 -10.53
CA ARG A 21 -8.95 16.90 -11.79
C ARG A 21 -10.01 16.02 -12.48
N ARG A 22 -9.98 14.72 -12.21
CA ARG A 22 -10.92 13.73 -12.75
C ARG A 22 -12.16 13.55 -11.87
N SER A 23 -12.17 14.13 -10.67
CA SER A 23 -13.23 13.94 -9.70
C SER A 23 -14.59 14.34 -10.26
N THR A 24 -15.46 13.35 -10.31
CA THR A 24 -16.89 13.50 -10.61
C THR A 24 -17.62 12.49 -9.74
N PRO A 25 -18.88 12.73 -9.35
CA PRO A 25 -19.61 11.79 -8.49
C PRO A 25 -19.63 10.35 -9.02
N ALA A 26 -19.68 10.18 -10.36
CA ALA A 26 -19.66 8.87 -10.99
C ALA A 26 -18.28 8.20 -10.93
N PHE A 27 -17.22 8.94 -11.24
CA PHE A 27 -15.84 8.44 -11.17
C PHE A 27 -15.44 8.11 -9.73
N ASP A 28 -15.74 8.99 -8.78
CA ASP A 28 -15.38 8.82 -7.37
C ASP A 28 -16.07 7.59 -6.77
N ALA A 29 -17.36 7.38 -7.10
CA ALA A 29 -18.09 6.19 -6.70
C ALA A 29 -17.50 4.90 -7.31
N ARG A 30 -17.08 4.95 -8.59
CA ARG A 30 -16.44 3.80 -9.24
C ARG A 30 -15.07 3.49 -8.63
N LEU A 31 -14.24 4.51 -8.43
CA LEU A 31 -12.91 4.39 -7.83
C LEU A 31 -13.01 3.78 -6.42
N GLN A 32 -13.94 4.28 -5.60
CA GLN A 32 -14.20 3.72 -4.27
C GLN A 32 -14.66 2.25 -4.35
N ALA A 33 -15.56 1.90 -5.27
CA ALA A 33 -16.00 0.52 -5.44
C ALA A 33 -14.85 -0.42 -5.84
N VAL A 34 -13.92 0.04 -6.70
CA VAL A 34 -12.72 -0.73 -7.05
C VAL A 34 -11.85 -0.96 -5.83
N ARG A 35 -11.56 0.10 -5.07
CA ARG A 35 -10.76 0.03 -3.85
C ARG A 35 -11.34 -0.94 -2.83
N GLU A 36 -12.63 -0.85 -2.55
CA GLU A 36 -13.32 -1.75 -1.63
C GLU A 36 -13.31 -3.20 -2.11
N TRP A 37 -13.52 -3.42 -3.40
CA TRP A 37 -13.45 -4.75 -4.01
C TRP A 37 -12.05 -5.37 -3.83
N GLN A 38 -10.99 -4.62 -4.17
CA GLN A 38 -9.62 -5.11 -4.05
C GLN A 38 -9.21 -5.38 -2.60
N SER A 39 -9.55 -4.47 -1.68
CA SER A 39 -9.32 -4.66 -0.25
C SER A 39 -9.99 -5.94 0.24
N THR A 40 -11.27 -6.14 -0.11
CA THR A 40 -12.05 -7.30 0.33
C THR A 40 -11.50 -8.60 -0.24
N CYS A 41 -11.21 -8.66 -1.54
CA CYS A 41 -10.62 -9.83 -2.16
C CYS A 41 -9.24 -10.17 -1.57
N THR A 42 -8.41 -9.16 -1.32
CA THR A 42 -7.07 -9.35 -0.73
C THR A 42 -7.17 -9.85 0.71
N ALA A 43 -8.06 -9.27 1.52
CA ALA A 43 -8.29 -9.69 2.89
C ALA A 43 -8.77 -11.16 2.95
N GLU A 44 -9.75 -11.54 2.14
CA GLU A 44 -10.24 -12.93 2.11
C GLU A 44 -9.18 -13.91 1.62
N LEU A 45 -8.36 -13.53 0.62
CA LEU A 45 -7.25 -14.36 0.14
C LEU A 45 -6.23 -14.66 1.25
N HIS A 46 -5.93 -13.69 2.12
CA HIS A 46 -4.90 -13.82 3.16
C HIS A 46 -5.43 -14.22 4.53
N LYS A 47 -6.75 -14.35 4.70
CA LYS A 47 -7.39 -14.63 5.99
C LYS A 47 -6.84 -15.89 6.68
N GLY A 48 -6.71 -16.99 5.95
CA GLY A 48 -6.18 -18.24 6.50
C GLY A 48 -4.70 -18.13 6.89
N LEU A 49 -3.94 -17.30 6.19
CA LEU A 49 -2.54 -17.02 6.53
C LEU A 49 -2.45 -16.16 7.79
N ALA A 50 -3.24 -15.09 7.88
CA ALA A 50 -3.30 -14.24 9.06
C ALA A 50 -3.62 -15.04 10.33
N GLN A 51 -4.63 -15.91 10.29
CA GLN A 51 -4.98 -16.78 11.41
C GLN A 51 -3.84 -17.69 11.85
N ARG A 52 -3.09 -18.26 10.89
CA ARG A 52 -1.95 -19.12 11.18
C ARG A 52 -0.86 -18.38 11.95
N TYR A 53 -0.62 -17.12 11.60
CA TYR A 53 0.49 -16.32 12.12
C TYR A 53 0.07 -15.28 13.17
N ASN A 54 -1.18 -15.29 13.66
CA ASN A 54 -1.70 -14.22 14.52
C ASN A 54 -1.49 -12.82 13.90
N GLY A 55 -1.63 -12.75 12.57
CA GLY A 55 -1.35 -11.59 11.72
C GLY A 55 -2.60 -10.81 11.31
N GLU A 56 -3.73 -10.98 12.00
CA GLU A 56 -5.00 -10.33 11.66
C GLU A 56 -4.90 -8.81 11.72
N GLN A 57 -4.14 -8.27 12.70
CA GLN A 57 -3.89 -6.83 12.80
C GLN A 57 -3.06 -6.34 11.61
N LEU A 58 -2.06 -7.12 11.16
CA LEU A 58 -1.22 -6.74 10.03
C LEU A 58 -2.03 -6.81 8.72
N LEU A 59 -2.87 -7.83 8.56
CA LEU A 59 -3.77 -7.93 7.43
C LEU A 59 -4.76 -6.75 7.39
N HIS A 60 -5.36 -6.40 8.53
CA HIS A 60 -6.23 -5.24 8.64
C HIS A 60 -5.48 -3.95 8.27
N PHE A 61 -4.31 -3.72 8.87
CA PHE A 61 -3.49 -2.55 8.59
C PHE A 61 -3.20 -2.42 7.09
N LEU A 62 -2.68 -3.47 6.45
CA LEU A 62 -2.29 -3.42 5.04
C LEU A 62 -3.48 -3.21 4.09
N THR A 63 -4.64 -3.82 4.39
CA THR A 63 -5.81 -3.79 3.48
C THR A 63 -6.78 -2.64 3.76
N ARG A 64 -6.82 -2.12 4.98
CA ARG A 64 -7.73 -1.04 5.40
C ARG A 64 -6.96 0.23 5.70
N SER A 65 -6.27 0.26 6.84
CA SER A 65 -5.65 1.47 7.38
C SER A 65 -4.66 2.08 6.39
N PHE A 66 -3.83 1.27 5.76
CA PHE A 66 -2.81 1.70 4.80
C PHE A 66 -3.38 1.92 3.39
N TYR A 67 -4.17 0.96 2.87
CA TYR A 67 -4.61 1.01 1.47
C TYR A 67 -5.83 1.89 1.23
N LEU A 68 -6.83 1.87 2.13
CA LEU A 68 -8.09 2.60 1.94
C LEU A 68 -8.13 3.94 2.69
N GLU A 69 -7.56 3.98 3.90
CA GLU A 69 -7.81 5.05 4.86
C GLU A 69 -6.63 6.00 5.07
N ALA A 70 -5.45 5.66 4.53
CA ALA A 70 -4.24 6.43 4.75
C ALA A 70 -4.35 7.83 4.15
N ASP A 71 -4.14 8.83 5.00
CA ASP A 71 -4.01 10.23 4.60
C ASP A 71 -2.55 10.63 4.50
N TRP A 72 -2.12 10.89 3.27
CA TRP A 72 -0.75 11.29 2.93
C TRP A 72 -0.59 12.81 2.74
N SER A 73 -1.64 13.60 2.97
CA SER A 73 -1.66 15.05 2.74
C SER A 73 -0.60 15.81 3.54
N GLU A 74 -0.31 15.36 4.77
CA GLU A 74 0.76 15.92 5.60
C GLU A 74 2.13 15.86 4.91
N LEU A 75 2.39 14.79 4.15
CA LEU A 75 3.67 14.60 3.47
C LEU A 75 3.71 15.23 2.08
N THR A 76 2.59 15.24 1.37
CA THR A 76 2.53 15.75 -0.01
C THR A 76 2.32 17.25 -0.09
N ALA A 77 1.98 17.95 1.00
CA ALA A 77 1.76 19.40 0.98
C ALA A 77 2.99 20.20 0.48
N ASP A 78 4.19 19.83 0.94
CA ASP A 78 5.46 20.44 0.53
C ASP A 78 6.57 19.37 0.52
N PRO A 79 6.68 18.57 -0.56
CA PRO A 79 7.56 17.41 -0.65
C PRO A 79 9.01 17.71 -0.27
N ALA A 80 9.58 18.80 -0.82
CA ALA A 80 10.97 19.18 -0.57
C ALA A 80 11.21 19.53 0.91
N LYS A 81 10.31 20.31 1.51
CA LYS A 81 10.41 20.69 2.93
C LYS A 81 10.20 19.50 3.85
N ILE A 82 9.26 18.61 3.54
CA ILE A 82 8.98 17.41 4.33
C ILE A 82 10.16 16.43 4.25
N ALA A 83 10.67 16.13 3.06
CA ALA A 83 11.84 15.27 2.88
C ALA A 83 13.06 15.82 3.66
N SER A 84 13.29 17.15 3.58
CA SER A 84 14.33 17.82 4.36
C SER A 84 14.15 17.68 5.87
N ARG A 85 12.92 17.77 6.39
CA ARG A 85 12.62 17.58 7.83
C ARG A 85 12.83 16.14 8.26
N ILE A 86 12.38 15.18 7.47
CA ILE A 86 12.49 13.75 7.76
C ILE A 86 13.95 13.32 7.75
N GLY A 87 14.75 13.77 6.78
CA GLY A 87 16.19 13.50 6.72
C GLY A 87 17.02 14.11 7.87
N ARG A 88 16.42 14.95 8.72
CA ARG A 88 17.04 15.41 9.98
C ARG A 88 16.72 14.50 11.18
N ILE A 89 15.75 13.60 11.03
CA ILE A 89 15.22 12.75 12.11
C ILE A 89 15.64 11.30 11.91
N ILE A 90 15.57 10.80 10.68
CA ILE A 90 15.89 9.42 10.34
C ILE A 90 17.06 9.37 9.36
N GLU A 91 17.96 8.41 9.57
CA GLU A 91 19.12 8.19 8.69
C GLU A 91 18.73 7.39 7.44
N ASP A 92 17.80 6.44 7.59
CA ASP A 92 17.27 5.62 6.50
C ASP A 92 15.76 5.87 6.35
N ASP A 93 15.37 6.50 5.24
CA ASP A 93 13.99 6.78 4.88
C ASP A 93 13.41 5.79 3.87
N ARG A 94 14.15 4.73 3.52
CA ARG A 94 13.73 3.73 2.55
C ARG A 94 12.34 3.12 2.84
N PRO A 95 11.98 2.77 4.09
CA PRO A 95 10.63 2.28 4.38
C PRO A 95 9.53 3.29 4.00
N LEU A 96 9.77 4.58 4.24
CA LEU A 96 8.81 5.62 3.91
C LEU A 96 8.73 5.85 2.39
N VAL A 97 9.88 5.84 1.70
CA VAL A 97 9.92 5.89 0.23
C VAL A 97 9.08 4.76 -0.38
N ILE A 98 9.24 3.53 0.12
CA ILE A 98 8.48 2.37 -0.36
C ILE A 98 6.99 2.55 -0.07
N ALA A 99 6.61 2.99 1.13
CA ALA A 99 5.23 3.21 1.50
C ALA A 99 4.54 4.25 0.58
N VAL A 100 5.23 5.36 0.30
CA VAL A 100 4.75 6.40 -0.62
C VAL A 100 4.61 5.86 -2.05
N ARG A 101 5.55 5.05 -2.53
CA ARG A 101 5.48 4.41 -3.86
C ARG A 101 4.34 3.38 -3.96
N LEU A 102 4.08 2.64 -2.89
CA LEU A 102 2.93 1.74 -2.82
C LEU A 102 1.63 2.52 -2.95
N GLN A 103 1.48 3.65 -2.24
CA GLN A 103 0.30 4.50 -2.39
C GLN A 103 0.18 5.08 -3.80
N HIS A 104 1.28 5.64 -4.34
CA HIS A 104 1.27 6.24 -5.68
C HIS A 104 0.84 5.23 -6.75
N THR A 105 1.43 4.04 -6.74
CA THR A 105 1.07 2.99 -7.70
C THR A 105 -0.33 2.43 -7.47
N ALA A 106 -0.80 2.35 -6.22
CA ALA A 106 -2.18 1.99 -5.92
C ALA A 106 -3.17 3.00 -6.51
N ASP A 107 -2.96 4.29 -6.28
CA ASP A 107 -3.81 5.37 -6.80
C ASP A 107 -3.92 5.34 -8.33
N THR A 108 -2.79 5.18 -9.03
CA THR A 108 -2.77 5.11 -10.50
C THR A 108 -3.48 3.86 -11.01
N LEU A 109 -3.17 2.67 -10.46
CA LEU A 109 -3.76 1.41 -10.91
C LEU A 109 -5.27 1.35 -10.65
N ASP A 110 -5.72 1.85 -9.50
CA ASP A 110 -7.14 1.84 -9.14
C ASP A 110 -7.96 2.74 -10.07
N ALA A 111 -7.39 3.88 -10.50
CA ALA A 111 -8.02 4.76 -11.47
C ALA A 111 -8.08 4.13 -12.87
N GLU A 112 -7.02 3.47 -13.33
CA GLU A 112 -7.03 2.73 -14.60
C GLU A 112 -8.04 1.58 -14.59
N LEU A 113 -8.16 0.86 -13.47
CA LEU A 113 -9.16 -0.20 -13.29
C LEU A 113 -10.59 0.35 -13.25
N ALA A 114 -10.80 1.50 -12.61
CA ALA A 114 -12.08 2.20 -12.60
C ALA A 114 -12.53 2.52 -14.04
N ASP A 115 -11.64 3.08 -14.85
CA ASP A 115 -11.90 3.41 -16.25
C ASP A 115 -12.20 2.16 -17.08
N ALA A 116 -11.38 1.12 -16.96
CA ALA A 116 -11.56 -0.12 -17.70
C ALA A 116 -12.90 -0.81 -17.36
N LEU A 117 -13.33 -0.76 -16.09
CA LEU A 117 -14.61 -1.31 -15.67
C LEU A 117 -15.81 -0.53 -16.21
N ASP A 118 -15.73 0.80 -16.23
CA ASP A 118 -16.80 1.67 -16.72
C ASP A 118 -16.88 1.70 -18.25
N ALA A 119 -15.76 1.64 -18.98
CA ALA A 119 -15.74 1.60 -20.43
C ALA A 119 -16.56 0.43 -21.02
N ARG A 120 -16.63 -0.71 -20.29
CA ARG A 120 -17.37 -1.91 -20.73
C ARG A 120 -18.83 -1.92 -20.32
N ALA A 121 -19.13 -1.46 -19.11
CA ALA A 121 -20.50 -1.39 -18.59
C ALA A 121 -20.55 -0.40 -17.41
N PRO A 122 -20.90 0.86 -17.69
CA PRO A 122 -21.01 1.91 -16.69
C PRO A 122 -21.94 1.51 -15.56
N GLN A 123 -21.58 1.84 -14.32
CA GLN A 123 -22.36 1.59 -13.09
C GLN A 123 -22.73 0.13 -12.76
N ALA A 124 -22.41 -0.84 -13.63
CA ALA A 124 -22.72 -2.23 -13.33
C ALA A 124 -21.79 -2.78 -12.22
N PRO A 125 -22.24 -3.75 -11.39
CA PRO A 125 -21.47 -4.29 -10.27
C PRO A 125 -20.14 -4.91 -10.68
N ILE A 126 -19.13 -4.79 -9.81
CA ILE A 126 -17.86 -5.49 -9.97
C ILE A 126 -18.10 -6.97 -9.65
N THR A 127 -17.69 -7.85 -10.57
CA THR A 127 -17.73 -9.30 -10.38
C THR A 127 -16.35 -9.87 -10.68
N PRO A 128 -16.00 -11.08 -10.22
CA PRO A 128 -14.68 -11.66 -10.48
C PRO A 128 -14.35 -11.69 -11.98
N THR A 129 -15.29 -12.09 -12.82
CA THR A 129 -15.12 -12.13 -14.28
C THR A 129 -14.86 -10.74 -14.88
N ARG A 130 -15.57 -9.72 -14.41
CA ARG A 130 -15.38 -8.34 -14.90
C ARG A 130 -14.07 -7.75 -14.42
N TYR A 131 -13.74 -7.97 -13.15
CA TYR A 131 -12.48 -7.54 -12.56
C TYR A 131 -11.29 -8.14 -13.30
N VAL A 132 -11.28 -9.46 -13.54
CA VAL A 132 -10.20 -10.14 -14.29
C VAL A 132 -10.05 -9.56 -15.70
N ARG A 133 -11.17 -9.29 -16.39
CA ARG A 133 -11.14 -8.68 -17.72
C ARG A 133 -10.55 -7.26 -17.68
N ALA A 134 -11.03 -6.40 -16.78
CA ALA A 134 -10.50 -5.05 -16.62
C ALA A 134 -9.01 -5.07 -16.24
N PHE A 135 -8.61 -5.94 -15.31
CA PHE A 135 -7.21 -6.14 -14.92
C PHE A 135 -6.32 -6.52 -16.09
N ARG A 136 -6.81 -7.40 -16.98
CA ARG A 136 -6.10 -7.77 -18.21
C ARG A 136 -6.06 -6.65 -19.25
N ASP A 137 -7.12 -5.86 -19.37
CA ASP A 137 -7.17 -4.72 -20.27
C ASP A 137 -6.19 -3.61 -19.83
N VAL A 138 -6.08 -3.37 -18.51
CA VAL A 138 -5.12 -2.42 -17.93
C VAL A 138 -3.67 -2.87 -18.18
N GLY A 139 -3.38 -4.17 -18.03
CA GLY A 139 -2.11 -4.75 -18.49
C GLY A 139 -0.85 -4.38 -17.69
N GLN A 140 -0.98 -3.63 -16.58
CA GLN A 140 0.13 -3.18 -15.73
C GLN A 140 0.65 -4.28 -14.77
N PHE A 141 0.93 -5.47 -15.29
CA PHE A 141 1.32 -6.62 -14.47
C PHE A 141 2.67 -6.41 -13.77
N ASP A 142 3.63 -5.78 -14.45
CA ASP A 142 4.96 -5.51 -13.91
C ASP A 142 4.90 -4.55 -12.71
N ILE A 143 3.98 -3.58 -12.73
CA ILE A 143 3.73 -2.69 -11.58
C ILE A 143 3.17 -3.52 -10.41
N ARG A 144 2.28 -4.49 -10.67
CA ARG A 144 1.74 -5.36 -9.62
C ARG A 144 2.81 -6.27 -9.03
N GLU A 145 3.71 -6.81 -9.85
CA GLU A 145 4.89 -7.55 -9.36
C GLU A 145 5.78 -6.65 -8.50
N GLN A 146 6.00 -5.41 -8.93
CA GLN A 146 6.80 -4.44 -8.16
C GLN A 146 6.14 -4.07 -6.83
N GLN A 147 4.81 -3.94 -6.76
CA GLN A 147 4.07 -3.74 -5.50
C GLN A 147 4.29 -4.91 -4.53
N ILE A 148 4.24 -6.16 -5.02
CA ILE A 148 4.51 -7.35 -4.19
C ILE A 148 5.96 -7.31 -3.66
N SER A 149 6.93 -6.98 -4.51
CA SER A 149 8.33 -6.82 -4.10
C SER A 149 8.51 -5.72 -3.05
N TRP A 150 7.82 -4.60 -3.20
CA TRP A 150 7.87 -3.49 -2.25
C TRP A 150 7.23 -3.82 -0.92
N VAL A 151 6.09 -4.51 -0.88
CA VAL A 151 5.50 -4.98 0.38
C VAL A 151 6.47 -5.89 1.12
N ARG A 152 7.12 -6.82 0.42
CA ARG A 152 8.16 -7.67 1.01
C ARG A 152 9.31 -6.85 1.59
N GLU A 153 9.89 -5.97 0.77
CA GLU A 153 11.03 -5.12 1.19
C GLU A 153 10.67 -4.25 2.39
N LEU A 154 9.46 -3.66 2.40
CA LEU A 154 8.96 -2.86 3.50
C LEU A 154 8.86 -3.66 4.80
N VAL A 155 8.29 -4.86 4.74
CA VAL A 155 8.15 -5.72 5.92
C VAL A 155 9.49 -6.26 6.39
N ASP A 156 10.41 -6.62 5.47
CA ASP A 156 11.76 -7.08 5.83
C ASP A 156 12.55 -5.97 6.55
N LEU A 157 12.51 -4.72 6.03
CA LEU A 157 13.15 -3.56 6.66
C LEU A 157 12.56 -3.28 8.05
N LEU A 158 11.23 -3.30 8.18
CA LEU A 158 10.56 -2.96 9.43
C LEU A 158 10.56 -4.10 10.46
N GLY A 159 10.60 -5.35 10.02
CA GLY A 159 10.68 -6.54 10.87
C GLY A 159 11.95 -6.54 11.72
N GLY A 160 13.09 -6.18 11.13
CA GLY A 160 14.36 -6.04 11.86
C GLY A 160 14.28 -5.02 13.01
N PHE A 161 13.47 -3.96 12.86
CA PHE A 161 13.21 -2.99 13.91
C PHE A 161 12.15 -3.46 14.92
N ALA A 162 11.13 -4.20 14.47
CA ALA A 162 10.03 -4.69 15.31
C ALA A 162 10.49 -5.63 16.43
N ASP A 163 11.54 -6.40 16.19
CA ASP A 163 12.14 -7.29 17.19
C ASP A 163 13.01 -6.56 18.22
N ASN A 164 13.48 -5.35 17.89
CA ASN A 164 14.36 -4.56 18.74
C ASN A 164 13.58 -3.67 19.73
N ARG A 165 13.69 -3.97 21.03
CA ARG A 165 13.04 -3.19 22.10
C ARG A 165 13.46 -1.73 22.15
N ALA A 166 14.72 -1.42 21.84
CA ALA A 166 15.21 -0.04 21.83
C ALA A 166 14.61 0.73 20.64
N ALA A 167 14.53 0.11 19.46
CA ALA A 167 13.88 0.68 18.29
C ALA A 167 12.41 0.97 18.55
N TYR A 168 11.69 0.07 19.22
CA TYR A 168 10.30 0.31 19.62
C TYR A 168 10.12 1.53 20.54
N TRP A 169 10.99 1.67 21.55
CA TRP A 169 10.94 2.82 22.44
C TRP A 169 11.32 4.13 21.72
N ALA A 170 12.34 4.10 20.88
CA ALA A 170 12.72 5.23 20.05
C ALA A 170 11.57 5.66 19.13
N PHE A 171 10.92 4.69 18.47
CA PHE A 171 9.76 4.93 17.63
C PHE A 171 8.63 5.58 18.44
N LYS A 172 8.28 5.03 19.61
CA LYS A 172 7.25 5.62 20.51
C LYS A 172 7.54 7.06 20.92
N LEU A 173 8.80 7.37 21.22
CA LEU A 173 9.23 8.71 21.62
C LEU A 173 9.21 9.71 20.45
N ALA A 174 9.32 9.23 19.21
CA ALA A 174 9.26 10.04 18.00
C ALA A 174 7.87 10.65 17.72
N GLY A 175 6.81 10.18 18.40
CA GLY A 175 5.46 10.68 18.18
C GLY A 175 5.27 12.16 18.54
N SER A 176 5.86 12.63 19.63
CA SER A 176 5.79 14.05 20.03
C SER A 176 6.48 14.99 19.03
N PRO A 177 7.74 14.76 18.61
CA PRO A 177 8.37 15.59 17.59
C PRO A 177 7.67 15.49 16.24
N ALA A 178 7.14 14.33 15.84
CA ALA A 178 6.37 14.20 14.60
C ALA A 178 5.12 15.11 14.60
N LYS A 179 4.35 15.13 15.70
CA LYS A 179 3.21 16.03 15.86
C LYS A 179 3.61 17.50 15.81
N ALA A 180 4.70 17.87 16.48
CA ALA A 180 5.21 19.24 16.46
C ALA A 180 5.62 19.72 15.07
N LEU A 181 5.96 18.79 14.17
CA LEU A 181 6.32 19.06 12.77
C LEU A 181 5.15 18.96 11.80
N GLY A 182 3.93 18.65 12.28
CA GLY A 182 2.73 18.51 11.46
C GLY A 182 2.61 17.15 10.76
N MET A 183 3.27 16.11 11.28
CA MET A 183 3.23 14.72 10.75
C MET A 183 2.54 13.78 11.75
N GLY A 184 1.47 14.28 12.39
CA GLY A 184 0.82 13.58 13.50
C GLY A 184 0.02 12.36 13.03
N HIS A 185 -0.74 12.51 11.94
CA HIS A 185 -1.53 11.42 11.37
C HIS A 185 -0.63 10.38 10.70
N THR A 186 0.39 10.84 9.95
CA THR A 186 1.39 9.98 9.33
C THR A 186 2.07 9.10 10.39
N TYR A 187 2.52 9.70 11.49
CA TYR A 187 3.13 8.94 12.58
C TYR A 187 2.17 7.93 13.20
N ALA A 188 0.89 8.29 13.39
CA ALA A 188 -0.10 7.37 13.94
C ALA A 188 -0.31 6.13 13.05
N LEU A 189 -0.39 6.33 11.72
CA LEU A 189 -0.48 5.25 10.75
C LEU A 189 0.75 4.33 10.81
N LEU A 190 1.96 4.92 10.80
CA LEU A 190 3.19 4.14 10.92
C LEU A 190 3.26 3.38 12.26
N ALA A 191 2.74 3.95 13.34
CA ALA A 191 2.71 3.33 14.65
C ALA A 191 1.78 2.12 14.71
N GLU A 192 0.63 2.22 14.05
CA GLU A 192 -0.29 1.10 13.89
C GLU A 192 0.37 -0.05 13.13
N GLY A 193 0.98 0.23 11.96
CA GLY A 193 1.67 -0.77 11.17
C GLY A 193 2.82 -1.43 11.92
N PHE A 194 3.64 -0.64 12.63
CA PHE A 194 4.72 -1.16 13.47
C PHE A 194 4.20 -2.10 14.57
N SER A 195 3.12 -1.70 15.25
CA SER A 195 2.49 -2.51 16.28
C SER A 195 1.92 -3.83 15.71
N ALA A 196 1.32 -3.77 14.53
CA ALA A 196 0.74 -4.92 13.85
C ALA A 196 1.79 -5.93 13.36
N MET A 197 2.94 -5.45 12.84
CA MET A 197 4.06 -6.32 12.49
C MET A 197 4.64 -7.02 13.73
N ARG A 198 4.80 -6.29 14.84
CA ARG A 198 5.33 -6.85 16.10
C ARG A 198 4.39 -7.88 16.75
N SER A 199 3.08 -7.77 16.56
CA SER A 199 2.11 -8.75 17.07
C SER A 199 1.97 -9.99 16.20
N THR A 200 2.48 -9.94 14.96
CA THR A 200 2.51 -11.07 14.03
C THR A 200 3.59 -12.06 14.44
N ARG A 201 3.19 -13.31 14.63
CA ARG A 201 4.11 -14.42 14.93
C ARG A 201 4.88 -14.77 13.66
N ASP A 202 6.20 -14.93 13.77
CA ASP A 202 7.06 -15.36 12.65
C ASP A 202 6.79 -14.54 11.37
N LEU A 203 6.98 -13.22 11.51
CA LEU A 203 6.70 -12.23 10.48
C LEU A 203 7.41 -12.55 9.15
N GLU A 204 8.63 -13.08 9.22
CA GLU A 204 9.41 -13.48 8.05
C GLU A 204 8.69 -14.59 7.25
N SER A 205 8.29 -15.68 7.93
CA SER A 205 7.56 -16.76 7.26
C SER A 205 6.19 -16.32 6.78
N ALA A 206 5.48 -15.51 7.58
CA ALA A 206 4.18 -14.95 7.19
C ALA A 206 4.30 -14.12 5.91
N THR A 207 5.32 -13.26 5.81
CA THR A 207 5.57 -12.41 4.63
C THR A 207 5.93 -13.23 3.42
N ARG A 208 6.81 -14.22 3.58
CA ARG A 208 7.23 -15.12 2.50
C ARG A 208 6.04 -15.89 1.91
N GLU A 209 5.17 -16.43 2.76
CA GLU A 209 3.97 -17.14 2.32
C GLU A 209 2.94 -16.20 1.66
N ALA A 210 2.77 -14.98 2.18
CA ALA A 210 1.90 -13.96 1.59
C ALA A 210 2.35 -13.57 0.17
N VAL A 211 3.64 -13.30 0.00
CA VAL A 211 4.24 -12.99 -1.30
C VAL A 211 4.04 -14.14 -2.29
N ALA A 212 4.29 -15.37 -1.87
CA ALA A 212 4.07 -16.55 -2.72
C ALA A 212 2.59 -16.70 -3.11
N LEU A 213 1.66 -16.39 -2.21
CA LEU A 213 0.22 -16.42 -2.50
C LEU A 213 -0.19 -15.34 -3.51
N GLN A 214 0.36 -14.12 -3.36
CA GLN A 214 0.12 -13.01 -4.29
C GLN A 214 0.66 -13.30 -5.70
N HIS A 215 1.85 -13.88 -5.82
CA HIS A 215 2.38 -14.29 -7.13
C HIS A 215 1.48 -15.33 -7.81
N ARG A 216 1.01 -16.35 -7.07
CA ARG A 216 0.06 -17.34 -7.62
C ARG A 216 -1.24 -16.69 -8.08
N GLU A 217 -1.75 -15.73 -7.32
CA GLU A 217 -2.96 -14.99 -7.71
C GLU A 217 -2.70 -14.16 -8.97
N LEU A 218 -1.57 -13.47 -9.06
CA LEU A 218 -1.20 -12.71 -10.26
C LEU A 218 -1.06 -13.60 -11.50
N ASP A 219 -0.44 -14.77 -11.37
CA ASP A 219 -0.35 -15.74 -12.48
C ASP A 219 -1.74 -16.23 -12.92
N ARG A 220 -2.66 -16.44 -11.96
CA ARG A 220 -4.05 -16.80 -12.25
C ARG A 220 -4.79 -15.67 -12.97
N LEU A 221 -4.63 -14.43 -12.51
CA LEU A 221 -5.25 -13.24 -13.10
C LEU A 221 -4.74 -13.02 -14.53
N THR A 222 -3.45 -13.20 -14.79
CA THR A 222 -2.83 -13.01 -16.10
C THR A 222 -3.03 -14.20 -17.05
N GLY A 223 -3.40 -15.37 -16.52
CA GLY A 223 -3.49 -16.61 -17.32
C GLY A 223 -2.13 -17.24 -17.62
N ARG A 224 -1.07 -16.81 -16.91
CA ARG A 224 0.26 -17.43 -16.99
C ARG A 224 0.28 -18.86 -16.39
N SER A 225 -0.70 -19.22 -15.57
CA SER A 225 -0.81 -20.54 -14.91
C SER A 225 -1.36 -21.70 -15.76
N ALA A 226 -1.20 -21.73 -17.09
CA ALA A 226 -1.63 -22.86 -17.93
C ALA A 226 -0.84 -23.06 -19.24
N SER A 227 0.50 -22.95 -19.20
CA SER A 227 1.36 -23.38 -20.32
C SER A 227 2.60 -24.15 -19.87
N GLY A 228 2.47 -24.92 -18.78
CA GLY A 228 3.56 -25.71 -18.22
C GLY A 228 3.05 -26.88 -17.39
N ALA A 229 2.27 -27.76 -18.01
CA ALA A 229 2.04 -29.14 -17.59
C ALA A 229 1.66 -29.97 -18.82
#